data_AF-A0A919G5G7-F1
#
_entry.id   AF-A0A919G5G7-F1
#
_cell.length_a   1.000
_cell.length_b   1.000
_cell.length_c   1.000
_cell.angle_alpha   90.00
_cell.angle_beta   90.00
_cell.angle_gamma   90.00
#
_symmetry.space_group_name_H-M   'P 1'
#
loop_
_entity.id
_entity.type
_entity.pdbx_description
1 polymer ?
#
loop_
_entity_poly.entity_id
_entity_poly.type
_entity_poly.pdbx_seq_one_letter_code
_entity_poly.pdbx_strand_id
1 'polypeptide(L)'
;MTPRPRGALNARPATGRPGRVPRYTPAVRYVLRAAALAAALGAWQLLTSLRVDAWLRFSQFPTVVDVARAFGARLGSGAYWQDLTDSLTRIVTGFLLAAVLGVLAGTAVARSRLAEDLLGPVLEVVRPVPAIALVPVAILLFPSNEQGIVFITCAAAFFPVLVSTRHAVRALHPVWEEGVRTMGGGRRRILRSVVLPGALPGIFGGLSVGIGVSWICVISAEMISGQYGIGYRTWQDYTVVDYPGVFVGMVTIGVLGWLTSTAVELVGRRVTAWLPRRTLDARGGPAPGRTPRGATAADRATGAPADASSETTADRTSTTDDPGAGPHPDRGTGTIAPPAPAATKPHEPQGTQEAQLSQQSRQPQEPREPQAQEVSHDHLV
;
A
#
# COMPACT_ATOMS: atom_id res chain seq x y z
N MET A 1 -55.45 6.10 30.01
CA MET A 1 -54.57 6.54 31.11
C MET A 1 -53.80 5.32 31.59
N THR A 2 -52.52 5.21 31.25
CA THR A 2 -51.65 4.05 31.57
C THR A 2 -50.34 4.55 32.17
N PRO A 3 -49.81 3.94 33.24
CA PRO A 3 -48.66 4.49 33.95
C PRO A 3 -47.35 4.20 33.20
N ARG A 4 -46.51 5.23 33.04
CA ARG A 4 -45.12 5.06 32.62
C ARG A 4 -44.30 4.52 33.81
N PRO A 5 -43.54 3.42 33.67
CA PRO A 5 -42.60 3.01 34.71
C PRO A 5 -41.47 4.04 34.80
N ARG A 6 -41.34 4.69 35.96
CA ARG A 6 -40.15 5.45 36.35
C ARG A 6 -39.16 4.47 36.97
N GLY A 7 -37.89 4.53 36.57
CA GLY A 7 -36.79 3.89 37.30
C GLY A 7 -36.02 2.82 36.53
N ALA A 8 -35.14 3.25 35.63
CA ALA A 8 -33.88 2.56 35.37
C ALA A 8 -32.77 3.48 35.90
N LEU A 9 -32.26 3.17 37.09
CA LEU A 9 -31.22 3.94 37.76
C LEU A 9 -29.92 3.94 36.96
N ASN A 10 -29.11 4.99 37.17
CA ASN A 10 -27.77 5.13 36.60
C ASN A 10 -26.85 3.95 36.97
N ALA A 11 -26.87 2.88 36.17
CA ALA A 11 -25.85 1.85 36.19
C ALA A 11 -24.56 2.45 35.63
N ARG A 12 -23.77 3.09 36.50
CA ARG A 12 -22.39 3.47 36.18
C ARG A 12 -21.68 2.20 35.68
N PRO A 13 -21.09 2.18 34.48
CA PRO A 13 -20.32 1.02 34.04
C PRO A 13 -19.22 0.80 35.08
N ALA A 14 -19.19 -0.40 35.66
CA ALA A 14 -18.19 -0.76 36.65
C ALA A 14 -16.82 -0.60 35.96
N THR A 15 -16.03 0.37 36.41
CA THR A 15 -14.67 0.60 35.93
C THR A 15 -13.80 -0.53 36.45
N GLY A 16 -13.89 -1.69 35.79
CA GLY A 16 -13.00 -2.81 36.01
C GLY A 16 -11.58 -2.30 35.92
N ARG A 17 -10.82 -2.44 37.03
CA ARG A 17 -9.41 -2.08 37.05
C ARG A 17 -8.76 -2.77 35.84
N PRO A 18 -8.13 -2.02 34.90
CA PRO A 18 -7.55 -2.64 33.72
C PRO A 18 -6.59 -3.73 34.19
N GLY A 19 -6.87 -4.97 33.80
CA GLY A 19 -6.10 -6.12 34.23
C GLY A 19 -4.62 -5.86 33.98
N ARG A 20 -3.78 -6.10 34.98
CA ARG A 20 -2.33 -5.91 34.85
C ARG A 20 -1.78 -6.91 33.84
N VAL A 21 -1.85 -6.57 32.55
CA VAL A 21 -1.17 -7.29 31.48
C VAL A 21 0.30 -7.45 31.87
N PRO A 22 0.83 -8.70 31.98
CA PRO A 22 2.20 -8.93 32.38
C PRO A 22 3.16 -8.16 31.47
N ARG A 23 3.84 -7.17 32.04
CA ARG A 23 4.87 -6.40 31.33
C ARG A 23 6.14 -7.22 31.30
N TYR A 24 6.22 -8.15 30.34
CA TYR A 24 7.47 -8.82 30.00
C TYR A 24 8.58 -7.77 29.80
N THR A 25 9.72 -7.97 30.44
CA THR A 25 10.91 -7.13 30.25
C THR A 25 11.35 -7.18 28.78
N PRO A 26 12.02 -6.13 28.27
CA PRO A 26 12.47 -6.11 26.87
C PRO A 26 13.33 -7.32 26.54
N ALA A 27 14.21 -7.75 27.44
CA ALA A 27 15.01 -8.98 27.30
C ALA A 27 14.15 -10.23 27.06
N VAL A 28 13.13 -10.48 27.89
CA VAL A 28 12.23 -11.63 27.73
C VAL A 28 11.47 -11.58 26.39
N ARG A 29 11.10 -10.39 25.92
CA ARG A 29 10.50 -10.21 24.58
C ARG A 29 11.47 -10.55 23.44
N TYR A 30 12.75 -10.20 23.56
CA TYR A 30 13.76 -10.59 22.56
C TYR A 30 14.02 -12.10 22.58
N VAL A 31 14.14 -12.71 23.77
CA VAL A 31 14.29 -14.18 23.92
C VAL A 31 13.10 -14.93 23.33
N LEU A 32 11.86 -14.51 23.61
CA LEU A 32 10.65 -15.11 23.01
C LEU A 32 10.62 -15.02 21.48
N ARG A 33 11.06 -13.88 20.91
CA ARG A 33 11.16 -13.71 19.45
C ARG A 33 12.25 -14.58 18.83
N ALA A 34 13.42 -14.65 19.46
CA ALA A 34 14.52 -15.50 19.02
C ALA A 34 14.15 -16.99 19.10
N ALA A 35 13.49 -17.41 20.19
CA ALA A 35 12.99 -18.76 20.37
C ALA A 35 11.92 -19.13 19.34
N ALA A 36 11.01 -18.21 18.99
CA ALA A 36 10.01 -18.44 17.94
C ALA A 36 10.65 -18.60 16.55
N LEU A 37 11.66 -17.79 16.21
CA LEU A 37 12.43 -17.93 14.97
C LEU A 37 13.23 -19.23 14.94
N ALA A 38 13.91 -19.58 16.03
CA ALA A 38 14.66 -20.83 16.15
C ALA A 38 13.74 -22.07 16.06
N ALA A 39 12.56 -22.02 16.68
CA ALA A 39 11.55 -23.08 16.58
C ALA A 39 11.01 -23.22 15.15
N ALA A 40 10.77 -22.12 14.43
CA ALA A 40 10.34 -22.16 13.03
C ALA A 40 11.42 -22.74 12.10
N LEU A 41 12.69 -22.33 12.26
CA LEU A 41 13.82 -22.88 11.51
C LEU A 41 14.08 -24.35 11.84
N GLY A 42 13.99 -24.72 13.12
CA GLY A 42 14.10 -26.10 13.58
C GLY A 42 12.99 -27.00 13.04
N ALA A 43 11.75 -26.51 13.02
CA ALA A 43 10.62 -27.21 12.43
C ALA A 43 10.80 -27.40 10.91
N TRP A 44 11.25 -26.38 10.18
CA TRP A 44 11.56 -26.49 8.74
C TRP A 44 12.66 -27.53 8.49
N GLN A 45 13.79 -27.45 9.21
CA GLN A 45 14.88 -28.41 9.10
C GLN A 45 14.44 -29.85 9.43
N LEU A 46 13.58 -30.03 10.44
CA LEU A 46 13.08 -31.35 10.84
C LEU A 46 12.09 -31.92 9.80
N LEU A 47 11.12 -31.13 9.34
CA LEU A 47 10.13 -31.57 8.35
C LEU A 47 10.75 -31.93 6.99
N THR A 48 11.77 -31.18 6.55
CA THR A 48 12.53 -31.47 5.32
C THR A 48 13.45 -32.67 5.46
N SER A 49 14.22 -32.77 6.54
CA SER A 49 15.10 -33.92 6.77
C SER A 49 14.35 -35.24 6.94
N LEU A 50 13.15 -35.22 7.56
CA LEU A 50 12.28 -36.39 7.69
C LEU A 50 11.47 -36.73 6.42
N ARG A 51 11.55 -35.90 5.35
CA ARG A 51 10.84 -36.10 4.06
C ARG A 51 9.34 -36.45 4.23
N VAL A 52 8.64 -35.71 5.09
CA VAL A 52 7.25 -36.03 5.49
C VAL A 52 6.27 -35.70 4.36
N ASP A 53 6.06 -36.63 3.43
CA ASP A 53 5.13 -36.46 2.32
C ASP A 53 3.70 -36.87 2.72
N ALA A 54 3.00 -35.97 3.43
CA ALA A 54 1.61 -36.17 3.89
C ALA A 54 0.58 -35.37 3.07
N TRP A 55 0.73 -34.05 3.04
CA TRP A 55 -0.08 -33.11 2.23
C TRP A 55 0.78 -32.08 1.49
N LEU A 56 2.00 -31.82 1.97
CA LEU A 56 3.03 -31.04 1.31
C LEU A 56 4.20 -31.97 0.98
N ARG A 57 4.85 -31.76 -0.17
CA ARG A 57 5.99 -32.56 -0.63
C ARG A 57 7.31 -32.02 -0.06
N PHE A 58 7.59 -32.30 1.20
CA PHE A 58 8.83 -31.87 1.84
C PHE A 58 10.07 -32.56 1.25
N SER A 59 9.91 -33.68 0.53
CA SER A 59 10.98 -34.35 -0.23
C SER A 59 11.59 -33.51 -1.36
N GLN A 60 10.87 -32.52 -1.91
CA GLN A 60 11.37 -31.61 -2.96
C GLN A 60 11.88 -30.27 -2.42
N PHE A 61 11.75 -30.04 -1.11
CA PHE A 61 12.03 -28.74 -0.49
C PHE A 61 13.45 -28.74 0.11
N PRO A 62 14.31 -27.75 -0.20
CA PRO A 62 15.69 -27.76 0.27
C PRO A 62 15.76 -27.58 1.79
N THR A 63 16.77 -28.19 2.42
CA THR A 63 17.02 -27.97 3.85
C THR A 63 17.63 -26.59 4.09
N VAL A 64 17.51 -26.07 5.31
CA VAL A 64 18.09 -24.77 5.68
C VAL A 64 19.61 -24.76 5.47
N VAL A 65 20.26 -25.91 5.68
CA VAL A 65 21.70 -26.09 5.46
C VAL A 65 22.06 -26.01 3.97
N ASP A 66 21.23 -26.55 3.08
CA ASP A 66 21.50 -26.51 1.63
C ASP A 66 21.32 -25.10 1.07
N VAL A 67 20.29 -24.38 1.52
CA VAL A 67 20.10 -22.96 1.20
C VAL A 67 21.28 -22.13 1.71
N ALA A 68 21.74 -22.35 2.95
CA ALA A 68 22.90 -21.63 3.51
C ALA A 68 24.21 -21.92 2.75
N ARG A 69 24.41 -23.18 2.33
CA ARG A 69 25.59 -23.60 1.54
C ARG A 69 25.55 -23.00 0.13
N ALA A 70 24.38 -22.99 -0.52
CA ALA A 70 24.17 -22.34 -1.81
C ALA A 70 24.37 -20.81 -1.71
N PHE A 71 23.86 -20.17 -0.65
CA PHE A 71 24.05 -18.74 -0.39
C PHE A 71 25.54 -18.39 -0.27
N GLY A 72 26.30 -19.16 0.53
CA GLY A 72 27.74 -19.00 0.68
C GLY A 72 28.51 -19.15 -0.63
N ALA A 73 28.14 -20.12 -1.48
CA ALA A 73 28.74 -20.29 -2.80
C ALA A 73 28.42 -19.13 -3.76
N ARG A 74 27.15 -18.67 -3.79
CA ARG A 74 26.71 -17.56 -4.66
C ARG A 74 27.35 -16.22 -4.25
N LEU A 75 27.56 -15.97 -2.94
CA LEU A 75 28.28 -14.77 -2.46
C LEU A 75 29.71 -14.64 -3.01
N GLY A 76 30.39 -15.75 -3.30
CA GLY A 76 31.72 -15.77 -3.91
C GLY A 76 31.73 -15.54 -5.43
N SER A 77 30.56 -15.50 -6.08
CA SER A 77 30.45 -15.37 -7.54
C SER A 77 30.26 -13.92 -7.97
N GLY A 78 31.10 -13.45 -8.90
CA GLY A 78 30.93 -12.12 -9.51
C GLY A 78 29.57 -11.93 -10.18
N ALA A 79 29.00 -13.00 -10.75
CA ALA A 79 27.70 -12.96 -11.39
C ALA A 79 26.55 -12.65 -10.40
N TYR A 80 26.65 -13.08 -9.13
CA TYR A 80 25.64 -12.77 -8.10
C TYR A 80 25.62 -11.26 -7.79
N TRP A 81 26.79 -10.64 -7.72
CA TRP A 81 26.91 -9.21 -7.46
C TRP A 81 26.43 -8.36 -8.64
N GLN A 82 26.64 -8.82 -9.89
CA GLN A 82 26.09 -8.18 -11.10
C GLN A 82 24.56 -8.12 -11.07
N ASP A 83 23.89 -9.27 -10.87
CA ASP A 83 22.42 -9.30 -10.71
C ASP A 83 21.93 -8.37 -9.61
N LEU A 84 22.63 -8.38 -8.47
CA LEU A 84 22.28 -7.56 -7.33
C LEU A 84 22.41 -6.06 -7.63
N THR A 85 23.46 -5.66 -8.37
CA THR A 85 23.61 -4.28 -8.82
C THR A 85 22.59 -3.89 -9.88
N ASP A 86 22.21 -4.80 -10.78
CA ASP A 86 21.23 -4.52 -11.84
C ASP A 86 19.84 -4.30 -11.24
N SER A 87 19.36 -5.23 -10.42
CA SER A 87 18.08 -5.09 -9.70
C SER A 87 18.05 -3.85 -8.81
N LEU A 88 19.16 -3.54 -8.11
CA LEU A 88 19.25 -2.35 -7.27
C LEU A 88 19.24 -1.06 -8.10
N THR A 89 19.91 -1.04 -9.26
CA THR A 89 19.94 0.13 -10.16
C THR A 89 18.56 0.36 -10.76
N ARG A 90 17.88 -0.69 -11.25
CA ARG A 90 16.52 -0.62 -11.79
C ARG A 90 15.52 -0.10 -10.75
N ILE A 91 15.56 -0.62 -9.52
CA ILE A 91 14.62 -0.16 -8.49
C ILE A 91 14.93 1.26 -8.03
N VAL A 92 16.19 1.64 -7.82
CA VAL A 92 16.54 3.00 -7.41
C VAL A 92 16.15 4.02 -8.49
N THR A 93 16.47 3.76 -9.76
CA THR A 93 16.12 4.67 -10.86
C THR A 93 14.61 4.78 -11.07
N GLY A 94 13.89 3.65 -11.15
CA GLY A 94 12.44 3.63 -11.30
C GLY A 94 11.71 4.27 -10.12
N PHE A 95 12.15 4.00 -8.88
CA PHE A 95 11.58 4.59 -7.67
C PHE A 95 11.85 6.09 -7.57
N LEU A 96 13.05 6.58 -7.93
CA LEU A 96 13.35 8.01 -7.91
C LEU A 96 12.55 8.78 -8.97
N LEU A 97 12.36 8.21 -10.16
CA LEU A 97 11.46 8.78 -11.19
C LEU A 97 10.02 8.84 -10.66
N ALA A 98 9.52 7.76 -10.06
CA ALA A 98 8.19 7.72 -9.45
C ALA A 98 8.03 8.72 -8.29
N ALA A 99 9.06 8.89 -7.47
CA ALA A 99 9.09 9.85 -6.38
C ALA A 99 8.94 11.28 -6.90
N VAL A 100 9.74 11.67 -7.90
CA VAL A 100 9.70 13.01 -8.51
C VAL A 100 8.36 13.23 -9.22
N LEU A 101 7.97 12.34 -10.13
CA LEU A 101 6.74 12.49 -10.92
C LEU A 101 5.49 12.43 -10.05
N GLY A 102 5.43 11.51 -9.09
CA GLY A 102 4.32 11.35 -8.16
C GLY A 102 4.17 12.56 -7.23
N VAL A 103 5.26 13.10 -6.69
CA VAL A 103 5.19 14.31 -5.85
C VAL A 103 4.78 15.53 -6.67
N LEU A 104 5.33 15.71 -7.87
CA LEU A 104 4.97 16.84 -8.75
C LEU A 104 3.51 16.78 -9.18
N ALA A 105 3.05 15.66 -9.73
CA ALA A 105 1.67 15.48 -10.18
C ALA A 105 0.68 15.51 -9.00
N GLY A 106 1.00 14.88 -7.87
CA GLY A 106 0.16 14.87 -6.67
C GLY A 106 -0.01 16.25 -6.07
N THR A 107 1.06 17.07 -6.06
CA THR A 107 1.02 18.47 -5.63
C THR A 107 0.26 19.34 -6.64
N ALA A 108 0.44 19.13 -7.95
CA ALA A 108 -0.27 19.86 -9.00
C ALA A 108 -1.79 19.64 -8.91
N VAL A 109 -2.23 18.37 -8.90
CA VAL A 109 -3.64 17.96 -8.73
C VAL A 109 -4.20 18.42 -7.37
N ALA A 110 -3.38 18.54 -6.33
CA ALA A 110 -3.85 19.07 -5.05
C ALA A 110 -3.98 20.59 -4.99
N ARG A 111 -3.27 21.35 -5.85
CA ARG A 111 -3.21 22.82 -5.77
C ARG A 111 -3.82 23.59 -6.94
N SER A 112 -4.07 22.94 -8.09
CA SER A 112 -4.62 23.57 -9.29
C SER A 112 -5.90 22.87 -9.74
N ARG A 113 -7.01 23.62 -9.85
CA ARG A 113 -8.28 23.09 -10.39
C ARG A 113 -8.08 22.54 -11.80
N LEU A 114 -7.45 23.32 -12.69
CA LEU A 114 -7.10 22.87 -14.04
C LEU A 114 -6.31 21.54 -14.06
N ALA A 115 -5.43 21.29 -13.08
CA ALA A 115 -4.70 20.03 -13.01
C ALA A 115 -5.58 18.88 -12.48
N GLU A 116 -6.50 19.15 -11.55
CA GLU A 116 -7.51 18.18 -11.11
C GLU A 116 -8.49 17.84 -12.23
N ASP A 117 -8.98 18.84 -12.97
CA ASP A 117 -9.96 18.66 -14.04
C ASP A 117 -9.36 17.92 -15.26
N LEU A 118 -8.08 18.16 -15.58
CA LEU A 118 -7.38 17.49 -16.69
C LEU A 118 -6.78 16.13 -16.33
N LEU A 119 -6.07 16.02 -15.20
CA LEU A 119 -5.36 14.78 -14.83
C LEU A 119 -6.22 13.86 -13.98
N GLY A 120 -7.16 14.39 -13.18
CA GLY A 120 -7.98 13.60 -12.25
C GLY A 120 -8.69 12.42 -12.92
N PRO A 121 -9.49 12.64 -13.98
CA PRO A 121 -10.19 11.56 -14.68
C PRO A 121 -9.25 10.49 -15.25
N VAL A 122 -8.14 10.92 -15.87
CA VAL A 122 -7.13 10.01 -16.44
C VAL A 122 -6.47 9.17 -15.35
N LEU A 123 -6.09 9.81 -14.24
CA LEU A 123 -5.47 9.14 -13.10
C LEU A 123 -6.44 8.18 -12.41
N GLU A 124 -7.74 8.51 -12.32
CA GLU A 124 -8.74 7.61 -11.72
C GLU A 124 -9.06 6.39 -12.59
N VAL A 125 -9.04 6.53 -13.93
CA VAL A 125 -9.22 5.39 -14.85
C VAL A 125 -7.98 4.49 -14.93
N VAL A 126 -6.76 5.05 -14.91
CA VAL A 126 -5.52 4.26 -15.04
C VAL A 126 -5.09 3.62 -13.71
N ARG A 127 -5.36 4.27 -12.56
CA ARG A 127 -4.91 3.80 -11.24
C ARG A 127 -5.29 2.35 -10.86
N PRO A 128 -6.46 1.78 -11.23
CA PRO A 128 -6.81 0.40 -10.93
C PRO A 128 -5.99 -0.63 -11.72
N VAL A 129 -5.34 -0.22 -12.82
CA VAL A 129 -4.52 -1.13 -13.66
C VAL A 129 -3.25 -1.54 -12.90
N PRO A 130 -3.02 -2.84 -12.64
CA PRO A 130 -1.79 -3.27 -11.98
C PRO A 130 -0.56 -2.93 -12.82
N ALA A 131 0.49 -2.37 -12.21
CA ALA A 131 1.71 -1.97 -12.95
C ALA A 131 2.37 -3.16 -13.70
N ILE A 132 2.28 -4.38 -13.15
CA ILE A 132 2.71 -5.61 -13.82
C ILE A 132 1.97 -5.89 -15.14
N ALA A 133 0.71 -5.45 -15.29
CA ALA A 133 -0.04 -5.60 -16.55
C ALA A 133 0.51 -4.70 -17.69
N LEU A 134 1.40 -3.75 -17.36
CA LEU A 134 2.10 -2.92 -18.35
C LEU A 134 3.31 -3.63 -18.98
N VAL A 135 3.69 -4.85 -18.55
CA VAL A 135 4.87 -5.56 -19.09
C VAL A 135 4.83 -5.70 -20.62
N PRO A 136 3.74 -6.15 -21.28
CA PRO A 136 3.68 -6.25 -22.74
C PRO A 136 3.79 -4.89 -23.42
N VAL A 137 3.18 -3.84 -22.84
CA VAL A 137 3.25 -2.46 -23.34
C VAL A 137 4.68 -1.94 -23.24
N ALA A 138 5.39 -2.23 -22.15
CA ALA A 138 6.77 -1.83 -21.96
C ALA A 138 7.72 -2.49 -22.97
N ILE A 139 7.51 -3.77 -23.28
CA ILE A 139 8.29 -4.51 -24.30
C ILE A 139 8.07 -3.91 -25.70
N LEU A 140 6.84 -3.47 -26.02
CA LEU A 140 6.52 -2.86 -27.32
C LEU A 140 6.95 -1.39 -27.43
N LEU A 141 6.95 -0.64 -26.32
CA LEU A 141 7.18 0.80 -26.30
C LEU A 141 8.67 1.17 -26.19
N PHE A 142 9.47 0.38 -25.47
CA PHE A 142 10.87 0.70 -25.19
C PHE A 142 11.83 -0.15 -26.02
N PRO A 143 12.88 0.45 -26.63
CA PRO A 143 13.87 -0.28 -27.43
C PRO A 143 14.83 -1.15 -26.59
N SER A 144 14.74 -1.10 -25.25
CA SER A 144 15.59 -1.90 -24.37
C SER A 144 14.82 -2.39 -23.14
N ASN A 145 15.08 -3.63 -22.75
CA ASN A 145 14.41 -4.28 -21.61
C ASN A 145 14.66 -3.51 -20.31
N GLU A 146 15.84 -2.92 -20.13
CA GLU A 146 16.18 -2.07 -18.98
C GLU A 146 15.21 -0.89 -18.82
N GLN A 147 14.94 -0.15 -19.90
CA GLN A 147 14.00 0.97 -19.87
C GLN A 147 12.58 0.48 -19.57
N GLY A 148 12.17 -0.67 -20.11
CA GLY A 148 10.89 -1.29 -19.83
C GLY A 148 10.72 -1.67 -18.36
N ILE A 149 11.72 -2.34 -17.76
CA ILE A 149 11.72 -2.74 -16.35
C ILE A 149 11.70 -1.51 -15.43
N VAL A 150 12.50 -0.47 -15.73
CA VAL A 150 12.51 0.80 -15.00
C VAL A 150 11.16 1.52 -15.11
N PHE A 151 10.51 1.51 -16.28
CA PHE A 151 9.19 2.09 -16.48
C PHE A 151 8.11 1.39 -15.65
N ILE A 152 8.07 0.05 -15.67
CA ILE A 152 7.12 -0.75 -14.85
C ILE A 152 7.34 -0.46 -13.36
N THR A 153 8.60 -0.41 -12.93
CA THR A 153 8.99 -0.12 -11.55
C THR A 153 8.63 1.30 -11.12
N CYS A 154 8.69 2.26 -12.05
CA CYS A 154 8.22 3.62 -11.87
C CYS A 154 6.70 3.68 -11.73
N ALA A 155 5.96 3.04 -12.64
CA ALA A 155 4.50 2.97 -12.60
C ALA A 155 3.98 2.36 -11.29
N ALA A 156 4.69 1.35 -10.75
CA ALA A 156 4.39 0.69 -9.48
C ALA A 156 4.43 1.64 -8.27
N ALA A 157 5.46 2.49 -8.15
CA ALA A 157 5.56 3.46 -7.06
C ALA A 157 4.79 4.78 -7.32
N PHE A 158 4.54 5.12 -8.59
CA PHE A 158 3.95 6.40 -8.97
C PHE A 158 2.60 6.66 -8.28
N PHE A 159 1.65 5.72 -8.37
CA PHE A 159 0.31 5.92 -7.80
C PHE A 159 0.30 6.01 -6.27
N PRO A 160 0.99 5.15 -5.49
CA PRO A 160 1.14 5.33 -4.03
C PRO A 160 1.69 6.70 -3.64
N VAL A 161 2.75 7.18 -4.31
CA VAL A 161 3.36 8.48 -4.03
C VAL A 161 2.43 9.64 -4.39
N LEU A 162 1.85 9.60 -5.60
CA LEU A 162 0.88 10.57 -6.12
C LEU A 162 -0.30 10.76 -5.16
N VAL A 163 -0.96 9.65 -4.80
CA VAL A 163 -2.17 9.65 -3.97
C VAL A 163 -1.84 10.16 -2.56
N SER A 164 -0.78 9.64 -1.94
CA SER A 164 -0.39 10.10 -0.60
C SER A 164 0.02 11.57 -0.59
N THR A 165 0.73 12.05 -1.62
CA THR A 165 1.05 13.47 -1.80
C THR A 165 -0.21 14.33 -1.95
N ARG A 166 -1.17 13.92 -2.81
CA ARG A 166 -2.43 14.64 -3.01
C ARG A 166 -3.20 14.80 -1.69
N HIS A 167 -3.32 13.73 -0.92
CA HIS A 167 -4.00 13.77 0.38
C HIS A 167 -3.22 14.59 1.42
N ALA A 168 -1.89 14.44 1.50
CA ALA A 168 -1.05 15.19 2.44
C ALA A 168 -1.12 16.70 2.20
N VAL A 169 -1.08 17.13 0.94
CA VAL A 169 -1.21 18.55 0.57
C VAL A 169 -2.60 19.10 0.88
N ARG A 170 -3.67 18.33 0.64
CA ARG A 170 -5.06 18.74 0.95
C ARG A 170 -5.38 18.76 2.44
N ALA A 171 -4.66 18.01 3.26
CA ALA A 171 -4.84 17.97 4.71
C ALA A 171 -4.25 19.17 5.46
N LEU A 172 -3.52 20.07 4.78
CA LEU A 172 -2.93 21.25 5.40
C LEU A 172 -3.98 22.33 5.69
N HIS A 173 -3.96 22.86 6.90
CA HIS A 173 -4.91 23.89 7.33
C HIS A 173 -4.64 25.23 6.62
N PRO A 174 -5.67 25.90 6.03
CA PRO A 174 -5.49 27.14 5.24
C PRO A 174 -4.76 28.27 5.97
N VAL A 175 -4.93 28.37 7.30
CA VAL A 175 -4.28 29.39 8.16
C VAL A 175 -2.76 29.51 7.96
N TRP A 176 -2.07 28.41 7.65
CA TRP A 176 -0.62 28.43 7.41
C TRP A 176 -0.27 29.09 6.07
N GLU A 177 -1.12 28.95 5.05
CA GLU A 177 -0.96 29.71 3.80
C GLU A 177 -1.31 31.19 4.00
N GLU A 178 -2.37 31.48 4.75
CA GLU A 178 -2.85 32.84 5.02
C GLU A 178 -1.82 33.69 5.77
N GLY A 179 -1.18 33.14 6.81
CA GLY A 179 -0.08 33.82 7.51
C GLY A 179 1.06 34.24 6.57
N VAL A 180 1.43 33.38 5.61
CA VAL A 180 2.46 33.71 4.60
C VAL A 180 1.97 34.76 3.60
N ARG A 181 0.67 34.77 3.24
CA ARG A 181 0.08 35.82 2.37
C ARG A 181 0.09 37.19 3.04
N THR A 182 -0.25 37.27 4.33
CA THR A 182 -0.22 38.53 5.11
C THR A 182 1.19 39.10 5.21
N MET A 183 2.23 38.26 5.21
CA MET A 183 3.64 38.67 5.10
C MET A 183 4.11 38.97 3.67
N GLY A 184 3.20 39.23 2.72
CA GLY A 184 3.51 39.52 1.31
C GLY A 184 3.98 38.31 0.48
N GLY A 185 3.83 37.09 0.99
CA GLY A 185 4.31 35.87 0.34
C GLY A 185 3.41 35.39 -0.81
N GLY A 186 3.92 35.44 -2.04
CA GLY A 186 3.22 34.90 -3.22
C GLY A 186 3.16 33.36 -3.30
N ARG A 187 2.39 32.84 -4.26
CA ARG A 187 2.10 31.39 -4.44
C ARG A 187 3.35 30.48 -4.42
N ARG A 188 4.46 30.90 -5.06
CA ARG A 188 5.72 30.13 -5.07
C ARG A 188 6.39 30.05 -3.69
N ARG A 189 6.26 31.08 -2.86
CA ARG A 189 6.77 31.07 -1.48
C ARG A 189 5.93 30.14 -0.62
N ILE A 190 4.60 30.30 -0.63
CA ILE A 190 3.64 29.40 0.06
C ILE A 190 3.92 27.93 -0.26
N LEU A 191 4.09 27.60 -1.56
CA LEU A 191 4.37 26.23 -1.99
C LEU A 191 5.64 25.64 -1.36
N ARG A 192 6.73 26.43 -1.33
CA ARG A 192 8.05 25.99 -0.86
C ARG A 192 8.23 26.07 0.66
N SER A 193 7.58 27.02 1.35
CA SER A 193 7.75 27.26 2.79
C SER A 193 6.65 26.64 3.67
N VAL A 194 5.48 26.33 3.10
CA VAL A 194 4.34 25.77 3.85
C VAL A 194 3.92 24.43 3.27
N VAL A 195 3.56 24.40 1.99
CA VAL A 195 2.86 23.24 1.40
C VAL A 195 3.77 22.02 1.30
N LEU A 196 4.93 22.15 0.64
CA LEU A 196 5.86 21.02 0.52
C LEU A 196 6.38 20.57 1.91
N PRO A 197 6.91 21.45 2.79
CA PRO A 197 7.41 21.03 4.10
C PRO A 197 6.33 20.41 5.01
N GLY A 198 5.10 20.95 4.96
CA GLY A 198 3.97 20.43 5.73
C GLY A 198 3.47 19.07 5.23
N ALA A 199 3.53 18.82 3.91
CA ALA A 199 3.10 17.56 3.31
C ALA A 199 4.15 16.44 3.42
N LEU A 200 5.42 16.74 3.71
CA LEU A 200 6.53 15.76 3.74
C LEU A 200 6.22 14.46 4.52
N PRO A 201 5.61 14.45 5.72
CA PRO A 201 5.29 13.20 6.42
C PRO A 201 4.36 12.28 5.62
N GLY A 202 3.37 12.85 4.92
CA GLY A 202 2.46 12.08 4.06
C GLY A 202 3.10 11.70 2.72
N ILE A 203 3.99 12.53 2.17
CA ILE A 203 4.81 12.17 1.01
C ILE A 203 5.68 10.94 1.33
N PHE A 204 6.37 10.93 2.48
CA PHE A 204 7.16 9.78 2.94
C PHE A 204 6.31 8.54 3.24
N GLY A 205 5.06 8.71 3.69
CA GLY A 205 4.10 7.60 3.76
C GLY A 205 3.84 6.96 2.39
N GLY A 206 3.66 7.78 1.35
CA GLY A 206 3.50 7.32 -0.03
C GLY A 206 4.75 6.65 -0.59
N LEU A 207 5.93 7.21 -0.32
CA LEU A 207 7.24 6.64 -0.69
C LEU A 207 7.49 5.29 -0.02
N SER A 208 7.13 5.16 1.26
CA SER A 208 7.26 3.91 2.03
C SER A 208 6.36 2.79 1.51
N VAL A 209 5.15 3.10 1.03
CA VAL A 209 4.30 2.11 0.33
C VAL A 209 4.84 1.85 -1.07
N GLY A 210 5.22 2.90 -1.80
CA GLY A 210 5.71 2.83 -3.17
C GLY A 210 6.91 1.91 -3.35
N ILE A 211 7.93 2.00 -2.47
CA ILE A 211 9.13 1.15 -2.57
C ILE A 211 8.80 -0.35 -2.43
N GLY A 212 7.83 -0.71 -1.59
CA GLY A 212 7.36 -2.08 -1.44
C GLY A 212 6.63 -2.60 -2.70
N VAL A 213 5.78 -1.77 -3.31
CA VAL A 213 5.07 -2.13 -4.55
C VAL A 213 6.04 -2.19 -5.75
N SER A 214 7.04 -1.31 -5.80
CA SER A 214 8.13 -1.37 -6.78
C SER A 214 8.92 -2.67 -6.71
N TRP A 215 9.21 -3.20 -5.51
CA TRP A 215 9.90 -4.50 -5.39
C TRP A 215 9.11 -5.65 -6.05
N ILE A 216 7.80 -5.73 -5.80
CA ILE A 216 6.94 -6.76 -6.41
C ILE A 216 6.99 -6.66 -7.94
N CYS A 217 6.92 -5.44 -8.47
CA CYS A 217 6.84 -5.22 -9.91
C CYS A 217 8.19 -5.34 -10.63
N VAL A 218 9.32 -4.89 -10.03
CA VAL A 218 10.65 -5.02 -10.64
C VAL A 218 11.04 -6.50 -10.78
N ILE A 219 10.82 -7.30 -9.74
CA ILE A 219 11.10 -8.75 -9.78
C ILE A 219 10.26 -9.42 -10.87
N SER A 220 8.95 -9.12 -10.92
CA SER A 220 8.06 -9.69 -11.93
C SER A 220 8.45 -9.29 -13.36
N ALA A 221 8.92 -8.05 -13.56
CA ALA A 221 9.41 -7.60 -14.86
C ALA A 221 10.74 -8.28 -15.24
N GLU A 222 11.67 -8.44 -14.29
CA GLU A 222 12.92 -9.20 -14.49
C GLU A 222 12.67 -10.67 -14.85
N MET A 223 11.67 -11.31 -14.24
CA MET A 223 11.29 -12.70 -14.57
C MET A 223 10.78 -12.86 -16.00
N ILE A 224 10.11 -11.84 -16.56
CA ILE A 224 9.46 -11.91 -17.89
C ILE A 224 10.39 -11.42 -19.02
N SER A 225 11.12 -10.32 -18.81
CA SER A 225 11.94 -9.69 -19.86
C SER A 225 13.38 -9.35 -19.43
N GLY A 226 13.78 -9.68 -18.20
CA GLY A 226 15.17 -9.54 -17.76
C GLY A 226 16.12 -10.49 -18.50
N GLN A 227 17.39 -10.10 -18.58
CA GLN A 227 18.52 -10.98 -18.96
C GLN A 227 19.51 -11.17 -17.80
N TYR A 228 19.42 -10.28 -16.81
CA TYR A 228 20.21 -10.23 -15.59
C TYR A 228 19.29 -9.76 -14.46
N GLY A 229 19.75 -9.88 -13.21
CA GLY A 229 18.98 -9.44 -12.04
C GLY A 229 18.42 -10.59 -11.22
N ILE A 230 18.12 -10.31 -9.96
CA ILE A 230 17.77 -11.34 -8.97
C ILE A 230 16.44 -12.01 -9.33
N GLY A 231 15.45 -11.28 -9.85
CA GLY A 231 14.19 -11.87 -10.31
C GLY A 231 14.40 -12.83 -11.49
N TYR A 232 15.22 -12.42 -12.47
CA TYR A 232 15.60 -13.26 -13.60
C TYR A 232 16.32 -14.54 -13.13
N ARG A 233 17.35 -14.42 -12.28
CA ARG A 233 18.10 -15.60 -11.83
C ARG A 233 17.30 -16.51 -10.90
N THR A 234 16.43 -15.97 -10.05
CA THR A 234 15.49 -16.79 -9.26
C THR A 234 14.57 -17.61 -10.16
N TRP A 235 14.16 -17.05 -11.31
CA TRP A 235 13.35 -17.76 -12.31
C TRP A 235 14.16 -18.79 -13.12
N GLN A 236 15.42 -18.51 -13.43
CA GLN A 236 16.33 -19.49 -14.04
C GLN A 236 16.59 -20.67 -13.10
N ASP A 237 16.94 -20.41 -11.83
CA ASP A 237 17.15 -21.43 -10.80
C ASP A 237 15.88 -22.30 -10.62
N TYR A 238 14.68 -21.70 -10.67
CA TYR A 238 13.41 -22.44 -10.68
C TYR A 238 13.24 -23.33 -11.92
N THR A 239 13.57 -22.79 -13.11
CA THR A 239 13.42 -23.49 -14.40
C THR A 239 14.37 -24.70 -14.51
N VAL A 240 15.58 -24.61 -13.95
CA VAL A 240 16.54 -25.72 -13.89
C VAL A 240 16.39 -26.61 -12.65
N VAL A 241 15.36 -26.37 -11.82
CA VAL A 241 15.05 -27.15 -10.61
C VAL A 241 16.13 -27.03 -9.50
N ASP A 242 16.95 -25.97 -9.51
CA ASP A 242 17.82 -25.57 -8.39
C ASP A 242 16.99 -24.86 -7.31
N TYR A 243 16.20 -25.64 -6.57
CA TYR A 243 15.42 -25.10 -5.45
C TYR A 243 16.27 -24.37 -4.39
N PRO A 244 17.46 -24.85 -3.98
CA PRO A 244 18.37 -24.06 -3.13
C PRO A 244 18.65 -22.65 -3.69
N GLY A 245 18.93 -22.53 -4.99
CA GLY A 245 19.10 -21.25 -5.69
C GLY A 245 17.85 -20.34 -5.62
N VAL A 246 16.66 -20.90 -5.83
CA VAL A 246 15.38 -20.16 -5.67
C VAL A 246 15.25 -19.54 -4.27
N PHE A 247 15.58 -20.29 -3.21
CA PHE A 247 15.54 -19.77 -1.84
C PHE A 247 16.64 -18.72 -1.57
N VAL A 248 17.82 -18.86 -2.17
CA VAL A 248 18.86 -17.81 -2.14
C VAL A 248 18.30 -16.51 -2.73
N GLY A 249 17.69 -16.57 -3.91
CA GLY A 249 17.04 -15.43 -4.55
C GLY A 249 15.96 -14.78 -3.68
N MET A 250 15.05 -15.57 -3.11
CA MET A 250 14.01 -15.09 -2.18
C MET A 250 14.58 -14.39 -0.93
N VAL A 251 15.65 -14.94 -0.34
CA VAL A 251 16.33 -14.32 0.82
C VAL A 251 16.99 -13.00 0.42
N THR A 252 17.70 -12.96 -0.71
CA THR A 252 18.34 -11.74 -1.23
C THR A 252 17.30 -10.64 -1.52
N ILE A 253 16.18 -11.00 -2.16
CA ILE A 253 15.02 -10.11 -2.36
C ILE A 253 14.51 -9.56 -1.03
N GLY A 254 14.29 -10.42 -0.03
CA GLY A 254 13.79 -10.02 1.29
C GLY A 254 14.74 -9.06 2.01
N VAL A 255 16.04 -9.32 1.95
CA VAL A 255 17.08 -8.47 2.56
C VAL A 255 17.16 -7.11 1.85
N LEU A 256 17.22 -7.07 0.51
CA LEU A 256 17.26 -5.82 -0.23
C LEU A 256 15.96 -5.01 -0.09
N GLY A 257 14.81 -5.68 -0.11
CA GLY A 257 13.50 -5.11 0.17
C GLY A 257 13.45 -4.43 1.54
N TRP A 258 13.95 -5.10 2.57
CA TRP A 258 14.06 -4.54 3.91
C TRP A 258 15.06 -3.37 3.98
N LEU A 259 16.24 -3.49 3.35
CA LEU A 259 17.27 -2.45 3.34
C LEU A 259 16.78 -1.17 2.66
N THR A 260 16.21 -1.25 1.46
CA THR A 260 15.70 -0.07 0.73
C THR A 260 14.50 0.56 1.43
N SER A 261 13.58 -0.25 1.98
CA SER A 261 12.44 0.27 2.73
C SER A 261 12.89 0.98 4.00
N THR A 262 13.84 0.38 4.74
CA THR A 262 14.45 0.99 5.92
C THR A 262 15.21 2.28 5.58
N ALA A 263 15.88 2.34 4.42
CA ALA A 263 16.53 3.56 3.94
C ALA A 263 15.52 4.69 3.67
N VAL A 264 14.41 4.40 2.97
CA VAL A 264 13.32 5.37 2.72
C VAL A 264 12.72 5.85 4.04
N GLU A 265 12.44 4.95 4.99
CA GLU A 265 11.96 5.33 6.32
C GLU A 265 12.97 6.16 7.11
N LEU A 266 14.26 5.82 7.08
CA LEU A 266 15.30 6.53 7.81
C LEU A 266 15.50 7.94 7.27
N VAL A 267 15.55 8.09 5.95
CA VAL A 267 15.56 9.40 5.26
C VAL A 267 14.30 10.18 5.65
N GLY A 268 13.12 9.57 5.58
CA GLY A 268 11.87 10.20 6.00
C GLY A 268 11.90 10.70 7.44
N ARG A 269 12.37 9.88 8.40
CA ARG A 269 12.50 10.25 9.82
C ARG A 269 13.52 11.38 10.05
N ARG A 270 14.61 11.45 9.27
CA ARG A 270 15.58 12.57 9.33
C ARG A 270 14.98 13.84 8.73
N VAL A 271 14.33 13.73 7.57
CA VAL A 271 13.69 14.83 6.83
C VAL A 271 12.32 15.23 7.43
N THR A 272 11.88 14.63 8.54
CA THR A 272 10.71 15.07 9.31
C THR A 272 11.01 15.28 10.80
N ALA A 273 12.29 15.29 11.18
CA ALA A 273 12.73 15.38 12.57
C ALA A 273 12.30 16.66 13.31
N TRP A 274 11.98 17.74 12.58
CA TRP A 274 11.48 18.99 13.15
C TRP A 274 9.99 18.95 13.55
N LEU A 275 9.22 17.98 13.05
CA LEU A 275 7.81 17.89 13.44
C LEU A 275 7.72 17.42 14.90
N PRO A 276 6.91 18.08 15.75
CA PRO A 276 6.59 17.57 17.07
C PRO A 276 6.05 16.15 16.94
N ARG A 277 6.80 15.17 17.43
CA ARG A 277 6.26 13.83 17.65
C ARG A 277 5.08 14.02 18.58
N ARG A 278 3.86 13.72 18.13
CA ARG A 278 2.69 13.63 19.02
C ARG A 278 2.99 12.51 20.01
N THR A 279 3.56 12.88 21.15
CA THR A 279 3.44 12.07 22.35
C THR A 279 1.95 11.93 22.57
N LEU A 280 1.46 10.70 22.47
CA LEU A 280 0.16 10.35 23.01
C LEU A 280 0.31 10.41 24.53
N ASP A 281 0.31 11.63 25.06
CA ASP A 281 0.16 11.92 26.48
C ASP A 281 -1.29 11.64 26.88
N ALA A 282 -1.65 10.36 26.78
CA ALA A 282 -2.77 9.71 27.44
C ALA A 282 -2.56 9.65 28.98
N ARG A 283 -1.99 10.73 29.52
CA ARG A 283 -1.95 11.15 30.93
C ARG A 283 -2.59 12.52 31.11
N GLY A 284 -3.04 13.17 30.02
CA GLY A 284 -4.06 14.21 30.07
C GLY A 284 -5.43 13.63 30.44
N GLY A 285 -5.58 13.17 31.69
CA GLY A 285 -6.87 13.35 32.34
C GLY A 285 -7.20 14.84 32.33
N PRO A 286 -8.48 15.25 32.23
CA PRO A 286 -8.83 16.66 32.18
C PRO A 286 -8.18 17.37 33.37
N ALA A 287 -7.40 18.43 33.09
CA ALA A 287 -6.80 19.25 34.14
C ALA A 287 -7.92 19.64 35.12
N PRO A 288 -7.78 19.33 36.42
CA PRO A 288 -8.89 19.44 37.35
C PRO A 288 -9.42 20.86 37.31
N GLY A 289 -10.66 21.00 36.82
CA GLY A 289 -11.25 22.30 36.56
C GLY A 289 -11.18 23.13 37.82
N ARG A 290 -10.57 24.32 37.72
CA ARG A 290 -10.73 25.35 38.76
C ARG A 290 -12.20 25.73 38.78
N THR A 291 -12.97 25.02 39.60
CA THR A 291 -14.33 25.42 39.97
C THR A 291 -14.25 26.87 40.47
N PRO A 292 -14.99 27.82 39.87
CA PRO A 292 -15.11 29.16 40.40
C PRO A 292 -15.68 29.05 41.82
N ARG A 293 -14.85 29.31 42.84
CA ARG A 293 -15.32 29.42 44.22
C ARG A 293 -16.08 30.74 44.35
N GLY A 294 -17.35 30.65 44.75
CA GLY A 294 -18.10 31.81 45.23
C GLY A 294 -19.00 32.50 44.22
N ALA A 295 -19.98 31.78 43.67
CA ALA A 295 -21.29 32.39 43.39
C ALA A 295 -22.21 32.06 44.58
N THR A 296 -22.16 32.87 45.63
CA THR A 296 -23.07 32.75 46.79
C THR A 296 -24.51 32.98 46.36
N ALA A 297 -25.43 32.15 46.85
CA ALA A 297 -26.83 32.16 46.48
C ALA A 297 -27.60 33.33 47.14
N ALA A 298 -27.40 34.54 46.63
CA ALA A 298 -27.99 35.77 47.15
C ALA A 298 -28.43 36.74 46.04
N ASP A 299 -29.12 36.24 45.01
CA ASP A 299 -29.77 37.10 43.99
C ASP A 299 -30.94 36.41 43.27
N ARG A 300 -31.76 35.64 44.00
CA ARG A 300 -32.92 34.93 43.41
C ARG A 300 -34.27 35.33 43.99
N ALA A 301 -34.37 36.58 44.45
CA ALA A 301 -35.62 37.19 44.86
C ALA A 301 -35.55 38.71 44.62
N THR A 302 -36.24 39.20 43.58
CA THR A 302 -37.17 40.37 43.59
C THR A 302 -37.54 40.75 42.14
N GLY A 303 -38.83 40.99 41.88
CA GLY A 303 -39.26 41.95 40.84
C GLY A 303 -39.58 41.43 39.43
N ALA A 304 -40.86 41.10 39.20
CA ALA A 304 -41.61 41.63 38.04
C ALA A 304 -42.54 42.75 38.59
N PRO A 305 -42.89 43.82 37.83
CA PRO A 305 -43.92 43.81 36.75
C PRO A 305 -43.43 44.51 35.45
N ALA A 306 -43.95 44.27 34.24
CA ALA A 306 -45.27 44.54 33.61
C ALA A 306 -45.44 45.96 33.02
N ASP A 307 -46.13 46.01 31.86
CA ASP A 307 -46.58 47.12 30.98
C ASP A 307 -45.82 47.31 29.64
N ALA A 308 -46.40 47.83 28.55
CA ALA A 308 -47.77 47.77 27.96
C ALA A 308 -47.80 48.63 26.66
N SER A 309 -48.69 48.35 25.69
CA SER A 309 -48.97 49.14 24.45
C SER A 309 -47.78 49.31 23.47
N SER A 310 -47.94 49.50 22.14
CA SER A 310 -49.08 49.65 21.19
C SER A 310 -48.56 49.21 19.79
N GLU A 311 -49.30 48.49 18.93
CA GLU A 311 -50.20 49.04 17.87
C GLU A 311 -49.53 50.11 16.95
N THR A 312 -49.68 50.16 15.60
CA THR A 312 -50.65 49.51 14.68
C THR A 312 -50.30 49.74 13.16
N THR A 313 -50.99 49.04 12.22
CA THR A 313 -51.04 49.26 10.72
C THR A 313 -49.77 48.85 9.90
N ALA A 314 -49.77 47.83 9.02
CA ALA A 314 -50.50 47.59 7.72
C ALA A 314 -49.96 48.45 6.53
N ASP A 315 -50.00 48.09 5.23
CA ASP A 315 -50.77 47.10 4.44
C ASP A 315 -50.06 46.76 3.09
N ARG A 316 -50.58 45.76 2.34
CA ARG A 316 -50.49 45.48 0.88
C ARG A 316 -49.74 44.24 0.35
N THR A 317 -50.43 43.10 0.47
CA THR A 317 -50.94 42.25 -0.65
C THR A 317 -50.18 42.14 -1.99
N SER A 318 -49.77 40.91 -2.34
CA SER A 318 -50.41 40.09 -3.41
C SER A 318 -49.95 38.61 -3.31
N THR A 319 -50.81 37.63 -3.02
CA THR A 319 -51.38 36.65 -3.99
C THR A 319 -50.32 36.07 -4.96
N THR A 320 -50.02 34.76 -5.05
CA THR A 320 -50.52 33.51 -4.41
C THR A 320 -49.44 32.41 -4.63
N ASP A 321 -49.56 31.08 -4.41
CA ASP A 321 -50.66 30.16 -4.05
C ASP A 321 -50.13 28.89 -3.31
N ASP A 322 -51.05 28.03 -2.85
CA ASP A 322 -50.87 26.66 -2.29
C ASP A 322 -51.94 25.75 -3.01
N PRO A 323 -52.06 24.39 -2.88
CA PRO A 323 -51.50 23.51 -1.87
C PRO A 323 -50.98 22.13 -2.30
N GLY A 324 -50.35 21.41 -1.36
CA GLY A 324 -49.88 20.03 -1.62
C GLY A 324 -49.32 19.21 -0.44
N ALA A 325 -49.67 19.51 0.81
CA ALA A 325 -49.21 18.72 1.96
C ALA A 325 -50.11 17.49 2.24
N GLY A 326 -49.50 16.31 2.47
CA GLY A 326 -50.20 15.08 2.87
C GLY A 326 -49.23 14.07 3.54
N PRO A 327 -49.51 13.56 4.76
CA PRO A 327 -48.52 12.83 5.57
C PRO A 327 -48.74 11.29 5.65
N HIS A 328 -47.66 10.58 6.07
CA HIS A 328 -47.56 9.32 6.83
C HIS A 328 -48.74 8.32 6.89
N PRO A 329 -48.48 6.99 6.85
CA PRO A 329 -48.09 6.33 8.12
C PRO A 329 -47.02 5.21 7.97
N ASP A 330 -47.09 4.19 8.84
CA ASP A 330 -45.99 3.36 9.36
C ASP A 330 -46.30 1.84 9.23
N ARG A 331 -45.27 1.00 9.46
CA ARG A 331 -45.28 -0.47 9.68
C ARG A 331 -45.33 -1.43 8.48
N GLY A 332 -44.33 -2.33 8.47
CA GLY A 332 -44.32 -3.59 7.72
C GLY A 332 -43.17 -4.48 8.21
N THR A 333 -43.49 -5.57 8.93
CA THR A 333 -42.52 -6.53 9.46
C THR A 333 -41.85 -7.38 8.37
N GLY A 334 -40.62 -7.85 8.63
CA GLY A 334 -39.79 -8.50 7.62
C GLY A 334 -40.16 -9.95 7.29
N THR A 335 -39.71 -10.37 6.10
CA THR A 335 -39.65 -11.76 5.65
C THR A 335 -38.24 -12.03 5.14
N ILE A 336 -37.58 -13.06 5.69
CA ILE A 336 -36.26 -13.52 5.23
C ILE A 336 -36.48 -14.43 4.01
N ALA A 337 -35.87 -14.10 2.87
CA ALA A 337 -35.89 -14.95 1.69
C ALA A 337 -34.86 -16.09 1.84
N PRO A 338 -35.17 -17.33 1.43
CA PRO A 338 -34.24 -18.46 1.47
C PRO A 338 -33.17 -18.34 0.35
N PRO A 339 -31.99 -18.96 0.51
CA PRO A 339 -30.93 -18.94 -0.50
C PRO A 339 -31.29 -19.77 -1.74
N ALA A 340 -30.93 -19.27 -2.92
CA ALA A 340 -31.11 -19.96 -4.20
C ALA A 340 -30.12 -21.15 -4.36
N PRO A 341 -30.49 -22.22 -5.08
CA PRO A 341 -29.65 -23.40 -5.28
C PRO A 341 -28.48 -23.11 -6.25
N ALA A 342 -27.38 -23.86 -6.07
CA ALA A 342 -26.15 -23.70 -6.84
C ALA A 342 -26.32 -24.11 -8.32
N ALA A 343 -25.79 -23.28 -9.23
CA ALA A 343 -25.78 -23.56 -10.66
C ALA A 343 -24.59 -24.46 -11.06
N THR A 344 -24.89 -25.68 -11.49
CA THR A 344 -23.91 -26.63 -12.07
C THR A 344 -23.44 -26.13 -13.44
N LYS A 345 -22.13 -26.14 -13.70
CA LYS A 345 -21.59 -25.84 -15.04
C LYS A 345 -21.79 -27.02 -16.01
N PRO A 346 -22.00 -26.80 -17.32
CA PRO A 346 -22.05 -27.88 -18.31
C PRO A 346 -20.66 -28.50 -18.55
N HIS A 347 -20.63 -29.79 -18.88
CA HIS A 347 -19.42 -30.47 -19.39
C HIS A 347 -19.20 -30.14 -20.88
N GLU A 348 -17.96 -29.82 -21.26
CA GLU A 348 -17.52 -29.86 -22.67
C GLU A 348 -17.22 -31.31 -23.12
N PRO A 349 -17.54 -31.67 -24.38
CA PRO A 349 -17.27 -33.01 -24.91
C PRO A 349 -15.80 -33.19 -25.33
N GLN A 350 -15.22 -34.34 -25.01
CA GLN A 350 -13.78 -34.64 -25.17
C GLN A 350 -13.28 -34.77 -26.64
N GLY A 351 -14.15 -34.67 -27.65
CA GLY A 351 -13.80 -34.98 -29.05
C GLY A 351 -12.84 -33.99 -29.74
N THR A 352 -12.71 -32.76 -29.24
CA THR A 352 -11.92 -31.71 -29.91
C THR A 352 -10.41 -31.93 -29.82
N GLN A 353 -9.95 -32.68 -28.82
CA GLN A 353 -8.53 -32.75 -28.47
C GLN A 353 -7.76 -33.83 -29.27
N GLU A 354 -8.42 -34.94 -29.62
CA GLU A 354 -7.84 -35.99 -30.48
C GLU A 354 -7.66 -35.53 -31.94
N ALA A 355 -8.54 -34.64 -32.42
CA ALA A 355 -8.45 -34.05 -33.75
C ALA A 355 -7.20 -33.18 -33.92
N GLN A 356 -6.78 -32.46 -32.87
CA GLN A 356 -5.57 -31.63 -32.90
C GLN A 356 -4.28 -32.47 -32.85
N LEU A 357 -4.24 -33.50 -32.00
CA LEU A 357 -3.12 -34.45 -31.94
C LEU A 357 -2.91 -35.21 -33.27
N SER A 358 -4.00 -35.51 -33.99
CA SER A 358 -3.97 -36.18 -35.29
C SER A 358 -3.46 -35.31 -36.45
N GLN A 359 -3.48 -33.98 -36.32
CA GLN A 359 -2.88 -33.07 -37.31
C GLN A 359 -1.39 -32.83 -37.05
N GLN A 360 -0.98 -32.72 -35.79
CA GLN A 360 0.41 -32.40 -35.43
C GLN A 360 1.41 -33.53 -35.73
N SER A 361 0.92 -34.76 -35.90
CA SER A 361 1.69 -35.96 -36.28
C SER A 361 1.91 -36.11 -37.80
N ARG A 362 1.39 -35.19 -38.63
CA ARG A 362 1.52 -35.25 -40.11
C ARG A 362 2.44 -34.20 -40.74
N GLN A 363 3.18 -33.42 -39.95
CA GLN A 363 4.19 -32.50 -40.52
C GLN A 363 5.51 -33.25 -40.80
N PRO A 364 6.06 -33.19 -42.03
CA PRO A 364 7.39 -33.73 -42.32
C PRO A 364 8.48 -32.97 -41.56
N GLN A 365 9.42 -33.68 -40.94
CA GLN A 365 10.61 -33.05 -40.36
C GLN A 365 11.65 -32.80 -41.46
N GLU A 366 12.14 -31.56 -41.58
CA GLU A 366 13.26 -31.24 -42.46
C GLU A 366 14.57 -31.86 -41.95
N PRO A 367 15.48 -32.31 -42.83
CA PRO A 367 16.79 -32.82 -42.43
C PRO A 367 17.67 -31.69 -41.87
N ARG A 368 18.30 -31.91 -40.72
CA ARG A 368 19.32 -30.99 -40.19
C ARG A 368 20.63 -31.15 -40.97
N GLU A 369 21.12 -30.07 -41.57
CA GLU A 369 22.47 -30.02 -42.13
C GLU A 369 23.55 -30.10 -41.02
N PRO A 370 24.68 -30.80 -41.26
CA PRO A 370 25.81 -30.80 -40.34
C PRO A 370 26.64 -29.52 -40.48
N GLN A 371 26.85 -28.79 -39.38
CA GLN A 371 27.74 -27.63 -39.36
C GLN A 371 29.20 -28.06 -39.62
N ALA A 372 29.83 -27.49 -40.64
CA ALA A 372 31.23 -27.73 -40.95
C ALA A 372 32.14 -27.04 -39.93
N GLN A 373 33.23 -27.73 -39.55
CA GLN A 373 34.29 -27.14 -38.72
C GLN A 373 35.16 -26.21 -39.56
N GLU A 374 35.09 -24.90 -39.29
CA GLU A 374 35.98 -23.91 -39.89
C GLU A 374 37.33 -23.95 -39.18
N VAL A 375 38.29 -24.67 -39.77
CA VAL A 375 39.66 -24.77 -39.26
C VAL A 375 40.44 -23.53 -39.67
N SER A 376 40.83 -22.72 -38.68
CA SER A 376 41.74 -21.60 -38.88
C SER A 376 43.08 -22.06 -39.47
N HIS A 377 43.42 -21.53 -40.64
CA HIS A 377 44.77 -21.51 -41.20
C HIS A 377 44.96 -20.16 -41.90
N ASP A 378 45.82 -19.31 -41.33
CA ASP A 378 46.39 -18.20 -42.09
C ASP A 378 47.83 -17.96 -41.60
N HIS A 379 48.78 -18.45 -42.40
CA HIS A 379 50.21 -18.24 -42.23
C HIS A 379 50.84 -18.32 -43.62
N LEU A 380 51.53 -17.24 -44.03
CA LEU A 380 52.33 -17.10 -45.27
C LEU A 380 51.44 -16.98 -46.54
N VAL A 381 51.65 -16.05 -47.48
CA VAL A 381 52.79 -15.12 -47.74
C VAL A 381 52.26 -13.72 -48.07
#